data_AF-A0A2X1PIX3-F1
#
_entry.id   AF-A0A2X1PIX3-F1
#
_cell.length_a   1.000
_cell.length_b   1.000
_cell.length_c   1.000
_cell.angle_alpha   90.00
_cell.angle_beta   90.00
_cell.angle_gamma   90.00
#
_symmetry.space_group_name_H-M   'P 1'
#
loop_
_entity.id
_entity.type
_entity.pdbx_description
1 polymer ?
#
loop_
_entity_poly.entity_id
_entity_poly.type
_entity_poly.pdbx_seq_one_letter_code
_entity_poly.pdbx_strand_id
1 'polypeptide(L)'
;MSMRLMVQAMNCKVGNPARKLVLLKLADNANDDGICFPSYQYIADKCEMTRRSAISHIECLIKMGLVSKKERKNKDGSISNLYFLHLEQGSEKFCTHNQSLFRTSQ
;
A
#
# COMPACT_ATOMS: atom_id res chain seq x y z
N MET A 1 14.50 -1.34 5.63
CA MET A 1 13.66 -2.26 6.42
C MET A 1 13.40 -1.59 7.75
N SER A 2 12.14 -1.37 8.11
CA SER A 2 11.73 -0.71 9.36
C SER A 2 10.80 -1.61 10.18
N MET A 3 11.28 -2.03 11.35
CA MET A 3 10.50 -2.88 12.26
C MET A 3 9.24 -2.16 12.77
N ARG A 4 9.32 -0.84 13.00
CA ARG A 4 8.21 0.01 13.44
C ARG A 4 7.03 -0.05 12.45
N LEU A 5 7.31 0.12 11.17
CA LEU A 5 6.27 0.12 10.13
C LEU A 5 5.62 -1.25 9.96
N MET A 6 6.38 -2.34 10.15
CA MET A 6 5.80 -3.68 10.12
C MET A 6 4.78 -3.89 11.26
N VAL A 7 5.10 -3.46 12.47
CA VAL A 7 4.17 -3.52 13.62
C VAL A 7 2.93 -2.69 13.34
N GLN A 8 3.08 -1.46 12.84
CA GLN A 8 1.94 -0.61 12.47
C GLN A 8 1.08 -1.26 11.36
N ALA A 9 1.71 -1.80 10.32
CA ALA A 9 1.03 -2.49 9.23
C ALA A 9 0.25 -3.72 9.72
N MET A 10 0.78 -4.46 10.70
CA MET A 10 0.08 -5.60 11.31
C MET A 10 -1.22 -5.15 12.00
N ASN A 11 -1.19 -4.01 12.69
CA ASN A 11 -2.34 -3.47 13.42
C ASN A 11 -3.44 -2.86 12.53
N CYS A 12 -3.16 -2.50 11.27
CA CYS A 12 -4.20 -1.97 10.37
C CYS A 12 -5.32 -3.00 10.12
N LYS A 13 -6.58 -2.58 9.96
CA LYS A 13 -7.63 -3.47 9.42
C LYS A 13 -7.79 -3.22 7.93
N VAL A 14 -7.48 -4.22 7.10
CA VAL A 14 -7.52 -4.09 5.63
C VAL A 14 -8.53 -4.99 4.94
N GLY A 15 -9.29 -5.80 5.70
CA GLY A 15 -10.42 -6.60 5.20
C GLY A 15 -10.08 -7.76 4.26
N ASN A 16 -8.80 -8.03 3.99
CA ASN A 16 -8.37 -9.15 3.13
C ASN A 16 -6.95 -9.62 3.52
N PRO A 17 -6.70 -10.93 3.71
CA PRO A 17 -5.40 -11.44 4.15
C PRO A 17 -4.29 -11.26 3.11
N ALA A 18 -4.55 -11.46 1.82
CA ALA A 18 -3.57 -11.22 0.77
C ALA A 18 -3.19 -9.73 0.69
N ARG A 19 -4.15 -8.83 0.88
CA ARG A 19 -3.90 -7.37 0.97
C ARG A 19 -3.06 -7.02 2.21
N LYS A 20 -3.33 -7.68 3.34
CA LYS A 20 -2.54 -7.53 4.58
C LYS A 20 -1.08 -7.94 4.35
N LEU A 21 -0.87 -9.07 3.69
CA LEU A 21 0.46 -9.57 3.34
C LEU A 21 1.22 -8.58 2.43
N VAL A 22 0.55 -8.03 1.42
CA VAL A 22 1.14 -7.00 0.54
C VAL A 22 1.54 -5.74 1.32
N LEU A 23 0.69 -5.26 2.25
CA LEU A 23 1.02 -4.11 3.09
C LEU A 23 2.23 -4.38 4.00
N LEU A 24 2.26 -5.55 4.64
CA LEU A 24 3.39 -5.98 5.46
C LEU A 24 4.67 -6.07 4.63
N LYS A 25 4.58 -6.56 3.38
CA LYS A 25 5.75 -6.66 2.51
C LYS A 25 6.28 -5.28 2.09
N LEU A 26 5.40 -4.32 1.83
CA LEU A 26 5.81 -2.93 1.60
C LEU A 26 6.50 -2.35 2.85
N ALA A 27 5.97 -2.61 4.05
CA ALA A 27 6.56 -2.15 5.31
C ALA A 27 7.94 -2.76 5.60
N ASP A 28 8.09 -4.06 5.34
CA ASP A 28 9.37 -4.78 5.40
C ASP A 28 10.43 -4.14 4.48
N ASN A 29 10.02 -3.63 3.32
CA ASN A 29 10.93 -3.00 2.36
C ASN A 29 11.15 -1.50 2.59
N ALA A 30 10.38 -0.88 3.48
CA ALA A 30 10.46 0.55 3.77
C ALA A 30 11.65 0.91 4.65
N ASN A 31 12.19 2.11 4.45
CA ASN A 31 13.04 2.77 5.44
C ASN A 31 12.17 3.38 6.57
N ASP A 32 12.79 4.04 7.54
CA ASP A 32 12.07 4.60 8.69
C ASP A 32 11.13 5.76 8.34
N ASP A 33 11.35 6.40 7.18
CA ASP A 33 10.48 7.43 6.60
C ASP A 33 9.25 6.84 5.85
N GLY A 34 9.11 5.52 5.81
CA GLY A 34 8.01 4.88 5.10
C GLY A 34 8.17 4.81 3.59
N ILE A 35 9.39 4.93 3.08
CA ILE A 35 9.69 4.94 1.64
C ILE A 35 10.25 3.58 1.22
N CYS A 36 9.67 2.97 0.19
CA CYS A 36 10.21 1.76 -0.46
C CYS A 36 10.02 1.79 -1.97
N PHE A 37 10.76 0.95 -2.70
CA PHE A 37 10.67 0.87 -4.17
C PHE A 37 10.70 -0.57 -4.75
N PRO A 38 10.08 -1.59 -4.10
CA PRO A 38 10.01 -2.92 -4.69
C PRO A 38 9.22 -2.93 -6.01
N SER A 39 9.64 -3.76 -6.97
CA SER A 39 8.86 -3.96 -8.20
C SER A 39 7.57 -4.72 -7.92
N TYR A 40 6.55 -4.58 -8.77
CA TYR A 40 5.32 -5.39 -8.66
C TYR A 40 5.61 -6.88 -8.69
N GLN A 41 6.59 -7.32 -9.50
CA GLN A 41 6.95 -8.73 -9.60
C GLN A 41 7.58 -9.22 -8.29
N TYR A 42 8.50 -8.45 -7.71
CA TYR A 42 9.11 -8.81 -6.42
C TYR A 42 8.06 -8.96 -5.30
N ILE A 43 7.07 -8.06 -5.26
CA ILE A 43 5.95 -8.16 -4.30
C ILE A 43 5.14 -9.43 -4.57
N ALA A 44 4.82 -9.69 -5.84
CA ALA A 44 4.04 -10.86 -6.26
C ALA A 44 4.71 -12.17 -5.85
N ASP A 45 6.00 -12.32 -6.15
CA ASP A 45 6.78 -13.51 -5.82
C ASP A 45 6.84 -13.74 -4.30
N LYS A 46 7.06 -12.66 -3.53
CA LYS A 46 7.17 -12.74 -2.06
C LYS A 46 5.83 -12.90 -1.34
N CYS A 47 4.73 -12.53 -1.99
CA CYS A 47 3.39 -12.73 -1.45
C CYS A 47 2.68 -13.93 -2.11
N GLU A 48 3.41 -14.74 -2.87
CA GLU A 48 2.93 -15.97 -3.53
C GLU A 48 1.63 -15.75 -4.34
N MET A 49 1.60 -14.68 -5.12
CA MET A 49 0.44 -14.29 -5.91
C MET A 49 0.82 -13.86 -7.32
N THR A 50 -0.18 -13.72 -8.19
CA THR A 50 0.08 -13.17 -9.53
C THR A 50 0.45 -11.69 -9.45
N ARG A 51 1.25 -11.22 -10.42
CA ARG A 51 1.55 -9.79 -10.58
C ARG A 51 0.30 -8.93 -10.68
N ARG A 52 -0.76 -9.42 -11.35
CA ARG A 52 -2.05 -8.72 -11.46
C ARG A 52 -2.72 -8.57 -10.09
N SER A 53 -2.70 -9.62 -9.26
CA SER A 53 -3.24 -9.58 -7.90
C SER A 53 -2.47 -8.59 -7.03
N ALA A 54 -1.13 -8.59 -7.09
CA ALA A 54 -0.30 -7.64 -6.35
C ALA A 54 -0.65 -6.18 -6.70
N ILE A 55 -0.77 -5.87 -7.99
CA ILE A 55 -1.21 -4.54 -8.46
C ILE A 55 -2.59 -4.20 -7.89
N SER A 56 -3.57 -5.11 -8.00
CA SER A 56 -4.92 -4.87 -7.48
C SER A 56 -4.94 -4.60 -5.97
N HIS A 57 -4.15 -5.35 -5.19
CA HIS A 57 -4.03 -5.13 -3.75
C HIS A 57 -3.38 -3.78 -3.42
N ILE A 58 -2.35 -3.37 -4.15
CA ILE A 58 -1.70 -2.06 -3.99
C ILE A 58 -2.68 -0.93 -4.31
N GLU A 59 -3.41 -1.01 -5.43
CA GLU A 59 -4.44 -0.03 -5.76
C GLU A 59 -5.51 0.07 -4.67
N CYS A 60 -5.88 -1.05 -4.06
CA CYS A 60 -6.82 -1.02 -2.95
C CYS A 60 -6.22 -0.36 -1.70
N LEU A 61 -4.95 -0.62 -1.37
CA LEU A 61 -4.25 0.04 -0.27
C LEU A 61 -4.12 1.55 -0.49
N ILE A 62 -3.95 1.98 -1.75
CA ILE A 62 -3.97 3.39 -2.14
C ILE A 62 -5.35 4.00 -1.91
N LYS A 63 -6.42 3.33 -2.35
CA LYS A 63 -7.80 3.78 -2.10
C LYS A 63 -8.13 3.86 -0.61
N MET A 64 -7.51 3.02 0.22
CA MET A 64 -7.63 3.07 1.67
C MET A 64 -6.81 4.18 2.34
N GLY A 65 -5.97 4.90 1.58
CA GLY A 65 -5.09 5.95 2.11
C GLY A 65 -3.88 5.42 2.88
N LEU A 66 -3.63 4.11 2.89
CA LEU A 66 -2.51 3.50 3.63
C LEU A 66 -1.18 3.56 2.86
N VAL A 67 -1.26 3.71 1.54
CA VAL A 67 -0.11 3.77 0.63
C VAL A 67 -0.36 4.87 -0.39
N SER A 68 0.69 5.57 -0.83
CA SER A 68 0.69 6.31 -2.09
C SER A 68 1.87 5.88 -2.95
N LYS A 69 1.82 6.15 -4.26
CA LYS A 69 2.90 5.81 -5.19
C LYS A 69 3.27 6.97 -6.10
N LYS A 70 4.53 7.04 -6.49
CA LYS A 70 5.06 7.89 -7.57
C LYS A 70 5.89 7.06 -8.52
N GLU A 71 5.77 7.31 -9.81
CA GLU A 71 6.66 6.70 -10.80
C GLU A 71 8.06 7.31 -10.70
N ARG A 72 9.08 6.47 -10.85
CA ARG A 72 10.49 6.85 -10.89
C ARG A 72 11.13 6.27 -12.14
N LYS A 73 11.70 7.14 -12.96
CA LYS A 73 12.62 6.73 -14.04
C LYS A 73 14.00 6.52 -13.46
N ASN A 74 14.54 5.33 -13.65
CA ASN A 74 15.90 4.99 -13.28
C ASN A 74 16.86 5.44 -14.39
N LYS A 75 18.17 5.52 -14.08
CA LYS A 75 19.21 5.96 -15.03
C LYS A 75 19.35 5.03 -16.25
N ASP A 76 18.96 3.77 -16.08
CA ASP A 76 18.95 2.72 -17.11
C ASP A 76 17.69 2.75 -18.01
N GLY A 77 16.80 3.73 -17.80
CA GLY A 77 15.54 3.87 -18.55
C GLY A 77 14.39 3.01 -18.01
N SER A 78 14.63 2.16 -17.00
CA SER A 78 13.56 1.38 -16.37
C SER A 78 12.64 2.27 -15.52
N ILE A 79 11.35 1.92 -15.48
CA ILE A 79 10.35 2.60 -14.66
C ILE A 79 10.05 1.72 -13.44
N SER A 80 10.21 2.30 -12.26
CA SER A 80 9.88 1.67 -10.98
C SER A 80 8.91 2.55 -10.21
N ASN A 81 8.21 1.98 -9.23
CA ASN A 81 7.37 2.76 -8.33
C ASN A 81 8.14 3.05 -7.05
N LEU A 82 7.98 4.27 -6.55
CA LEU A 82 8.32 4.66 -5.20
C LEU A 82 7.01 4.69 -4.40
N TYR A 83 6.94 3.90 -3.34
CA TYR A 83 5.79 3.85 -2.43
C TYR A 83 6.08 4.61 -1.15
N PHE A 84 5.05 5.24 -0.61
CA PHE A 84 5.05 5.96 0.66
C PHE A 84 3.97 5.34 1.55
N LEU A 85 4.35 4.95 2.75
CA LEU A 85 3.49 4.30 3.73
C LEU A 85 2.93 5.32 4.72
N HIS A 86 1.61 5.34 4.90
CA HIS A 86 0.89 6.27 5.77
C HIS A 86 0.26 5.54 6.95
N LEU A 87 1.12 4.91 7.77
CA LEU A 87 0.68 3.97 8.82
C LEU A 87 0.50 4.61 10.22
N GLU A 88 0.87 5.88 10.38
CA GLU A 88 0.83 6.58 11.67
C GLU A 88 -0.60 6.82 12.19
N GLN A 89 -1.62 6.62 11.35
CA GLN A 89 -3.05 6.84 11.68
C GLN A 89 -3.84 5.54 11.91
N GLY A 90 -3.15 4.39 11.91
CA GLY A 90 -3.75 3.06 11.89
C GLY A 90 -4.53 2.63 13.14
N SER A 91 -4.53 3.41 14.23
CA SER A 91 -5.32 3.11 15.43
C SER A 91 -6.69 3.78 15.47
N GLU A 92 -6.96 4.88 14.75
CA GLU A 92 -8.19 5.66 14.99
C GLU A 92 -8.95 6.21 13.78
N LYS A 93 -8.42 6.16 12.55
CA LYS A 93 -9.18 6.64 11.38
C LYS A 93 -9.87 5.51 10.62
N PHE A 94 -11.02 5.10 11.14
CA PHE A 94 -12.03 4.39 10.34
C PHE A 94 -12.63 5.33 9.30
N CYS A 95 -12.85 4.81 8.08
CA CYS A 95 -13.56 5.52 7.02
C CYS A 95 -15.03 5.76 7.41
N THR A 96 -15.34 6.89 8.03
CA THR A 96 -16.57 7.61 7.70
C THR A 96 -16.29 8.43 6.45
N HIS A 97 -16.90 8.03 5.33
CA HIS A 97 -17.36 8.82 4.17
C HIS A 97 -17.19 8.03 2.86
N ASN A 98 -18.21 7.25 2.52
CA ASN A 98 -18.71 7.20 1.15
C ASN A 98 -20.21 6.84 1.13
N GLN A 99 -21.02 7.74 1.67
CA GLN A 99 -22.43 7.91 1.31
C GLN A 99 -22.73 9.41 1.23
N SER A 100 -22.22 10.08 0.21
CA SER A 100 -22.74 11.38 -0.22
C SER A 100 -22.19 11.70 -1.60
N LEU A 101 -22.67 10.99 -2.62
CA LEU A 101 -22.53 11.40 -4.03
C LEU A 101 -23.74 10.97 -4.89
N PHE A 102 -24.87 10.63 -4.26
CA PHE A 102 -26.17 10.47 -4.93
C PHE A 102 -27.23 11.35 -4.25
N ARG A 103 -27.01 12.67 -4.22
CA ARG A 103 -28.08 13.68 -4.06
C ARG A 103 -27.69 15.00 -4.73
N THR A 104 -27.78 14.99 -6.04
CA THR A 104 -28.21 16.10 -6.90
C THR A 104 -29.20 15.42 -7.85
N SER A 105 -30.46 15.81 -7.99
CA SER A 105 -31.00 17.16 -8.14
C SER A 105 -32.48 17.14 -7.79
N GLN A 106 -32.99 18.31 -7.39
CA GLN A 106 -34.40 18.65 -7.58
C GLN A 106 -34.78 18.66 -9.06
#